data_AF-A0AAV6G1I6-F1
#
_entry.id   AF-A0AAV6G1I6-F1
#
_cell.length_a   1.000
_cell.length_b   1.000
_cell.length_c   1.000
_cell.angle_alpha   90.00
_cell.angle_beta   90.00
_cell.angle_gamma   90.00
#
_symmetry.space_group_name_H-M   'P 1'
#
loop_
_entity.id
_entity.type
_entity.pdbx_description
1 polymer ?
#
loop_
_entity_poly.entity_id
_entity_poly.type
_entity_poly.pdbx_seq_one_letter_code
_entity_poly.pdbx_strand_id
1 'polypeptide(L)'
;MLLRVSFGGVQMYIKLPELTFGDFLREVSLKCNIAEDRRLDIKVYDQSNTEVDSEVFEEIVQEFHGPFLISLANEAPGNPQSTSSPCSIASEDTVILNFSLCDPAEEPVAAEGSQPKRPCHINYEAKALIEKILTTKPGGDRVMEEYAKTKSITDSTRRQLINILTAEMTETHGTSPPRSVKVMYAQGIVALFPYLEDPYSQNGYEHYYDPESGSGYIAWRLKTIQRKAAEESS
;
A
#
# COMPACT_ATOMS: atom_id res chain seq x y z
N MET A 1 -16.75 -21.09 -7.73
CA MET A 1 -16.19 -20.68 -6.41
C MET A 1 -16.72 -19.32 -5.98
N LEU A 2 -16.49 -18.94 -4.71
CA LEU A 2 -16.80 -17.61 -4.17
C LEU A 2 -15.51 -16.90 -3.77
N LEU A 3 -15.28 -15.71 -4.34
CA LEU A 3 -14.14 -14.85 -3.99
C LEU A 3 -14.63 -13.61 -3.27
N ARG A 4 -13.86 -13.16 -2.28
CA ARG A 4 -14.12 -11.88 -1.59
C ARG A 4 -13.48 -10.76 -2.36
N VAL A 5 -14.20 -9.67 -2.51
CA VAL A 5 -13.77 -8.48 -3.25
C VAL A 5 -14.13 -7.23 -2.46
N SER A 6 -13.27 -6.22 -2.48
CA SER A 6 -13.53 -4.89 -1.94
C SER A 6 -13.45 -3.84 -3.04
N PHE A 7 -14.49 -3.02 -3.16
CA PHE A 7 -14.55 -1.90 -4.09
C PHE A 7 -15.21 -0.70 -3.39
N GLY A 8 -14.56 0.47 -3.42
CA GLY A 8 -15.07 1.68 -2.75
C GLY A 8 -15.34 1.51 -1.25
N GLY A 9 -14.57 0.65 -0.56
CA GLY A 9 -14.76 0.34 0.88
C GLY A 9 -15.88 -0.66 1.19
N VAL A 10 -16.63 -1.12 0.18
CA VAL A 10 -17.67 -2.15 0.34
C VAL A 10 -17.08 -3.52 0.02
N GLN A 11 -17.30 -4.50 0.90
CA GLN A 11 -16.93 -5.89 0.63
C GLN A 11 -18.11 -6.70 0.09
N MET A 12 -17.84 -7.54 -0.90
CA MET A 12 -18.83 -8.38 -1.55
C MET A 12 -18.23 -9.72 -1.98
N TYR A 13 -19.10 -10.69 -2.23
CA TYR A 13 -18.70 -11.97 -2.81
C TYR A 13 -18.97 -12.00 -4.32
N ILE A 14 -17.96 -12.39 -5.09
CA ILE A 14 -18.07 -12.69 -6.51
C ILE A 14 -18.15 -14.20 -6.69
N LYS A 15 -19.19 -14.67 -7.39
CA LYS A 15 -19.35 -16.10 -7.71
C LYS A 15 -18.80 -16.34 -9.10
N LEU A 16 -17.76 -17.16 -9.20
CA LEU A 16 -17.18 -17.55 -10.49
C LEU A 16 -17.57 -18.99 -10.87
N PRO A 17 -18.05 -19.22 -12.09
CA PRO A 17 -18.24 -20.57 -12.62
C PRO A 17 -16.90 -21.25 -12.90
N GLU A 18 -15.95 -20.53 -13.51
CA GLU A 18 -14.60 -20.99 -13.86
C GLU A 18 -13.53 -20.05 -13.28
N LEU A 19 -12.34 -20.59 -12.96
CA LEU A 19 -11.24 -19.81 -12.39
C LEU A 19 -10.46 -19.11 -13.51
N THR A 20 -11.03 -18.09 -14.12
CA THR A 20 -10.29 -17.26 -15.09
C THR A 20 -10.31 -15.80 -14.67
N PHE A 21 -9.22 -15.09 -14.91
CA PHE A 21 -9.13 -13.66 -14.62
C PHE A 21 -10.14 -12.85 -15.46
N GLY A 22 -10.40 -13.27 -16.69
CA GLY A 22 -11.40 -12.66 -17.56
C GLY A 22 -12.81 -12.73 -16.96
N ASP A 23 -13.24 -13.92 -16.51
CA ASP A 23 -14.54 -14.09 -15.87
C ASP A 23 -14.64 -13.30 -14.56
N PHE A 24 -13.54 -13.25 -13.79
CA PHE A 24 -13.44 -12.43 -12.60
C PHE A 24 -13.73 -10.97 -12.87
N LEU A 25 -13.03 -10.36 -13.84
CA LEU A 25 -13.26 -8.95 -14.20
C LEU A 25 -14.69 -8.70 -14.71
N ARG A 26 -15.30 -9.67 -15.41
CA ARG A 26 -16.70 -9.54 -15.88
C ARG A 26 -17.67 -9.45 -14.71
N GLU A 27 -17.58 -10.40 -13.78
CA GLU A 27 -18.46 -10.46 -12.64
C GLU A 27 -18.25 -9.28 -11.68
N VAL A 28 -16.99 -8.85 -11.50
CA VAL A 28 -16.68 -7.61 -10.76
C VAL A 28 -17.33 -6.41 -11.42
N SER A 29 -17.22 -6.26 -12.74
CA SER A 29 -17.80 -5.12 -13.46
C SER A 29 -19.32 -5.07 -13.29
N LEU A 30 -20.00 -6.20 -13.48
CA LEU A 30 -21.44 -6.32 -13.31
C LEU A 30 -21.88 -6.00 -11.87
N LYS A 31 -21.15 -6.53 -10.89
CA LYS A 31 -21.55 -6.42 -9.48
C LYS A 31 -21.20 -5.07 -8.85
N CYS A 32 -20.13 -4.43 -9.33
CA CYS A 32 -19.71 -3.10 -8.92
C CYS A 32 -20.33 -1.98 -9.77
N ASN A 33 -21.19 -2.33 -10.74
CA ASN A 33 -21.80 -1.39 -11.69
C ASN A 33 -20.76 -0.53 -12.45
N ILE A 34 -19.65 -1.16 -12.86
CA ILE A 34 -18.59 -0.55 -13.67
C ILE A 34 -18.98 -0.70 -15.15
N ALA A 35 -18.90 0.39 -15.90
CA ALA A 35 -19.21 0.40 -17.32
C ALA A 35 -18.23 -0.49 -18.11
N GLU A 36 -18.73 -1.22 -19.13
CA GLU A 36 -17.91 -2.20 -19.86
C GLU A 36 -16.71 -1.59 -20.59
N ASP A 37 -16.80 -0.34 -21.02
CA ASP A 37 -15.71 0.43 -21.64
C ASP A 37 -14.58 0.74 -20.65
N ARG A 38 -14.89 0.79 -19.35
CA ARG A 38 -13.94 1.03 -18.26
C ARG A 38 -13.36 -0.26 -17.68
N ARG A 39 -13.70 -1.42 -18.24
CA ARG A 39 -13.22 -2.71 -17.72
C ARG A 39 -11.71 -2.88 -17.82
N LEU A 40 -11.07 -2.23 -18.80
CA LEU A 40 -9.61 -2.21 -18.95
C LEU A 40 -8.92 -1.31 -17.91
N ASP A 41 -9.67 -0.42 -17.25
CA ASP A 41 -9.16 0.44 -16.19
C ASP A 41 -9.19 -0.25 -14.82
N ILE A 42 -9.75 -1.46 -14.75
CA ILE A 42 -9.85 -2.23 -13.51
C ILE A 42 -8.48 -2.80 -13.17
N LYS A 43 -7.96 -2.39 -12.01
CA LYS A 43 -6.80 -2.98 -11.36
C LYS A 43 -7.24 -3.82 -10.18
N VAL A 44 -6.68 -5.02 -10.07
CA VAL A 44 -6.98 -5.98 -9.01
C VAL A 44 -5.74 -6.06 -8.12
N TYR A 45 -5.93 -6.02 -6.81
CA TYR A 45 -4.85 -6.16 -5.85
C TYR A 45 -5.19 -7.23 -4.82
N ASP A 46 -4.17 -7.88 -4.26
CA ASP A 46 -4.34 -8.74 -3.08
C ASP A 46 -4.42 -7.92 -1.77
N GLN A 47 -4.47 -8.58 -0.61
CA GLN A 47 -4.44 -7.86 0.68
C GLN A 47 -3.11 -7.16 0.98
N SER A 48 -2.03 -7.55 0.30
CA SER A 48 -0.72 -6.89 0.44
C SER A 48 -0.59 -5.67 -0.46
N ASN A 49 -1.68 -5.31 -1.17
CA ASN A 49 -1.73 -4.24 -2.16
C ASN A 49 -0.79 -4.48 -3.36
N THR A 50 -0.56 -5.75 -3.68
CA THR A 50 0.19 -6.19 -4.87
C THR A 50 -0.78 -6.39 -6.03
N GLU A 51 -0.49 -5.80 -7.18
CA GLU A 51 -1.32 -5.93 -8.38
C GLU A 51 -1.34 -7.40 -8.86
N VAL A 52 -2.54 -7.90 -9.13
CA VAL A 52 -2.81 -9.28 -9.53
C VAL A 52 -3.25 -9.27 -10.99
N ASP A 53 -2.40 -9.86 -11.84
CA ASP A 53 -2.65 -10.01 -13.28
C ASP A 53 -3.17 -11.40 -13.62
N SER A 54 -3.57 -11.59 -14.89
CA SER A 54 -4.12 -12.86 -15.38
C SER A 54 -3.21 -14.06 -15.24
N GLU A 55 -1.89 -13.87 -15.31
CA GLU A 55 -0.90 -14.97 -15.24
C GLU A 55 -0.76 -15.56 -13.84
N VAL A 56 -0.98 -14.74 -12.80
CA VAL A 56 -0.79 -15.13 -11.40
C VAL A 56 -2.10 -15.32 -10.64
N PHE A 57 -3.23 -14.89 -11.21
CA PHE A 57 -4.54 -14.90 -10.56
C PHE A 57 -4.94 -16.30 -10.06
N GLU A 58 -4.78 -17.33 -10.89
CA GLU A 58 -5.19 -18.70 -10.52
C GLU A 58 -4.37 -19.26 -9.36
N GLU A 59 -3.06 -19.02 -9.37
CA GLU A 59 -2.13 -19.45 -8.31
C GLU A 59 -2.43 -18.71 -7.00
N ILE A 60 -2.63 -17.39 -7.09
CA ILE A 60 -2.98 -16.58 -5.92
C ILE A 60 -4.30 -17.04 -5.33
N VAL A 61 -5.36 -17.25 -6.12
CA VAL A 61 -6.66 -17.70 -5.58
C VAL A 61 -6.57 -19.06 -4.87
N GLN A 62 -5.65 -19.94 -5.26
CA GLN A 62 -5.44 -21.23 -4.61
C GLN A 62 -4.72 -21.12 -3.27
N GLU A 63 -3.76 -20.20 -3.14
CA GLU A 63 -2.97 -20.01 -1.92
C GLU A 63 -3.58 -18.94 -0.98
N PHE A 64 -4.42 -18.06 -1.52
CA PHE A 64 -4.90 -16.86 -0.89
C PHE A 64 -6.42 -16.85 -0.66
N HIS A 65 -6.83 -16.57 0.58
CA HIS A 65 -8.26 -16.54 0.97
C HIS A 65 -8.77 -15.16 1.44
N GLY A 66 -7.95 -14.11 1.29
CA GLY A 66 -8.35 -12.74 1.63
C GLY A 66 -9.17 -12.04 0.52
N PRO A 67 -9.66 -10.82 0.77
CA PRO A 67 -10.38 -10.04 -0.23
C PRO A 67 -9.42 -9.48 -1.29
N PHE A 68 -9.82 -9.54 -2.56
CA PHE A 68 -9.17 -8.78 -3.63
C PHE A 68 -9.67 -7.33 -3.61
N LEU A 69 -8.77 -6.36 -3.70
CA LEU A 69 -9.10 -4.95 -3.80
C LEU A 69 -9.21 -4.55 -5.28
N ILE A 70 -10.30 -3.86 -5.62
CA ILE A 70 -10.58 -3.38 -6.97
C ILE A 70 -10.38 -1.87 -6.98
N SER A 71 -9.59 -1.38 -7.92
CA SER A 71 -9.36 0.03 -8.17
C SER A 71 -9.60 0.36 -9.64
N LEU A 72 -10.04 1.59 -9.92
CA LEU A 72 -10.20 2.10 -11.28
C LEU A 72 -9.11 3.13 -11.55
N ALA A 73 -8.37 2.94 -12.64
CA ALA A 73 -7.31 3.85 -13.07
C ALA A 73 -7.86 5.15 -13.68
N ASN A 74 -8.73 5.90 -12.98
CA ASN A 74 -9.09 7.30 -13.34
C ASN A 74 -10.01 8.07 -12.36
N GLU A 75 -9.86 7.94 -11.04
CA GLU A 75 -10.56 8.86 -10.12
C GLU A 75 -9.63 9.98 -9.62
N ALA A 76 -9.64 11.09 -10.35
CA ALA A 76 -9.25 12.39 -9.81
C ALA A 76 -10.30 12.85 -8.77
N PRO A 77 -9.91 13.46 -7.64
CA PRO A 77 -10.86 13.91 -6.63
C PRO A 77 -11.53 15.21 -7.13
N GLY A 78 -12.78 15.09 -7.61
CA GLY A 78 -13.50 16.22 -8.17
C GLY A 78 -15.01 16.04 -8.18
N ASN A 79 -15.65 16.52 -7.10
CA ASN A 79 -17.03 17.01 -7.01
C ASN A 79 -18.20 15.99 -7.11
N PRO A 80 -19.10 15.92 -6.10
CA PRO A 80 -20.32 15.12 -6.18
C PRO A 80 -21.42 15.94 -6.86
N GLN A 81 -21.84 15.55 -8.06
CA GLN A 81 -23.14 15.98 -8.56
C GLN A 81 -23.81 14.90 -9.41
N SER A 82 -24.78 14.25 -8.76
CA SER A 82 -26.11 13.81 -9.26
C SER A 82 -26.11 12.87 -10.48
N THR A 83 -26.74 11.69 -10.48
CA THR A 83 -28.14 11.32 -10.19
C THR A 83 -28.18 9.77 -10.25
N SER A 84 -28.97 8.99 -9.51
CA SER A 84 -30.43 8.96 -9.51
C SER A 84 -30.93 7.90 -8.52
N SER A 85 -31.95 8.22 -7.73
CA SER A 85 -33.00 7.27 -7.30
C SER A 85 -34.18 8.06 -6.71
N PRO A 86 -35.43 7.79 -7.14
CA PRO A 86 -36.62 8.35 -6.50
C PRO A 86 -37.13 7.40 -5.42
N CYS A 87 -37.62 7.92 -4.29
CA CYS A 87 -38.92 7.58 -3.72
C CYS A 87 -39.22 8.45 -2.49
N SER A 88 -40.46 8.91 -2.48
CA SER A 88 -41.16 9.83 -1.59
C SER A 88 -41.11 9.47 -0.10
N ILE A 89 -41.22 10.49 0.77
CA ILE A 89 -42.30 10.67 1.76
C ILE A 89 -42.35 12.17 2.11
N ALA A 90 -43.55 12.73 2.01
CA ALA A 90 -43.88 14.10 2.38
C ALA A 90 -44.23 14.17 3.87
N SER A 91 -43.84 15.25 4.55
CA SER A 91 -44.66 15.90 5.58
C SER A 91 -44.04 17.24 6.00
N GLU A 92 -44.86 18.27 5.87
CA GLU A 92 -44.69 19.63 6.40
C GLU A 92 -44.72 19.61 7.93
N ASP A 93 -43.89 20.42 8.59
CA ASP A 93 -44.37 21.66 9.21
C ASP A 93 -43.27 22.47 9.90
N THR A 94 -43.50 23.77 9.92
CA THR A 94 -42.61 24.86 10.33
C THR A 94 -42.74 25.15 11.83
N VAL A 95 -41.64 25.36 12.56
CA VAL A 95 -41.58 26.38 13.65
C VAL A 95 -40.13 26.75 13.99
N ILE A 96 -39.80 28.02 13.78
CA ILE A 96 -38.63 28.71 14.32
C ILE A 96 -38.97 29.12 15.76
N LEU A 97 -38.15 28.73 16.75
CA LEU A 97 -38.07 29.44 18.03
C LEU A 97 -36.62 29.54 18.49
N ASN A 98 -36.15 30.78 18.51
CA ASN A 98 -34.86 31.24 19.04
C ASN A 98 -35.02 31.61 20.52
N PHE A 99 -34.36 30.94 21.46
CA PHE A 99 -34.19 31.44 22.84
C PHE A 99 -32.89 30.92 23.51
N SER A 100 -31.98 31.86 23.75
CA SER A 100 -31.01 32.06 24.85
C SER A 100 -30.45 30.89 25.70
N LEU A 101 -29.11 30.74 25.61
CA LEU A 101 -28.05 30.48 26.61
C LEU A 101 -28.34 29.71 27.92
N CYS A 102 -27.74 28.53 28.07
CA CYS A 102 -26.83 28.16 29.18
C CYS A 102 -26.21 26.75 28.95
N ASP A 103 -24.87 26.67 29.01
CA ASP A 103 -24.05 25.45 29.20
C ASP A 103 -24.19 24.95 30.68
N PRO A 104 -23.83 23.71 31.09
CA PRO A 104 -22.62 22.98 30.69
C PRO A 104 -22.72 21.45 30.44
N ALA A 105 -21.72 20.96 29.71
CA ALA A 105 -21.09 19.62 29.74
C ALA A 105 -21.83 18.42 29.10
N GLU A 106 -21.31 17.96 27.96
CA GLU A 106 -20.53 16.71 27.76
C GLU A 106 -20.22 16.56 26.25
N GLU A 107 -19.01 16.06 25.91
CA GLU A 107 -18.42 15.86 24.56
C GLU A 107 -19.28 14.98 23.61
N PRO A 108 -18.99 14.77 22.30
CA PRO A 108 -17.77 15.08 21.50
C PRO A 108 -18.05 15.65 20.09
N VAL A 109 -17.06 16.31 19.46
CA VAL A 109 -16.70 16.19 18.02
C VAL A 109 -15.62 17.22 17.67
N ALA A 110 -14.36 16.84 17.87
CA ALA A 110 -13.28 17.55 17.21
C ALA A 110 -13.35 17.24 15.71
N ALA A 111 -13.69 18.26 14.93
CA ALA A 111 -13.44 18.30 13.51
C ALA A 111 -11.93 18.21 13.26
N GLU A 112 -11.41 17.02 12.94
CA GLU A 112 -10.12 16.92 12.28
C GLU A 112 -10.34 16.96 10.77
N GLY A 113 -10.37 18.19 10.27
CA GLY A 113 -10.04 18.45 8.89
C GLY A 113 -8.70 17.80 8.56
N SER A 114 -8.66 17.13 7.42
CA SER A 114 -7.48 16.55 6.79
C SER A 114 -6.31 17.54 6.88
N GLN A 115 -5.44 17.35 7.87
CA GLN A 115 -4.14 18.00 7.90
C GLN A 115 -3.31 17.34 6.80
N PRO A 116 -2.61 18.11 5.93
CA PRO A 116 -1.49 17.53 5.21
C PRO A 116 -0.52 16.97 6.24
N LYS A 117 -0.22 15.67 6.16
CA LYS A 117 0.80 15.02 7.01
C LYS A 117 2.04 15.92 7.01
N ARG A 118 2.46 16.33 8.21
CA ARG A 118 3.67 17.13 8.42
C ARG A 118 4.84 16.44 7.71
N PRO A 119 5.81 17.18 7.15
CA PRO A 119 7.01 16.57 6.57
C PRO A 119 7.62 15.61 7.58
N CYS A 120 7.63 14.32 7.26
CA CYS A 120 8.35 13.31 8.01
C CYS A 120 9.79 13.83 8.18
N HIS A 121 10.28 13.85 9.42
CA HIS A 121 11.60 14.39 9.75
C HIS A 121 12.66 13.66 8.90
N ILE A 122 13.19 14.33 7.86
CA ILE A 122 14.19 13.74 6.97
C ILE A 122 15.38 13.32 7.83
N ASN A 123 15.61 12.01 7.92
CA ASN A 123 16.76 11.46 8.63
C ASN A 123 17.98 11.58 7.72
N TYR A 124 18.68 12.72 7.78
CA TYR A 124 19.83 13.03 6.92
C TYR A 124 20.98 12.02 7.08
N GLU A 125 21.19 11.50 8.29
CA GLU A 125 22.20 10.47 8.54
C GLU A 125 21.83 9.15 7.84
N ALA A 126 20.57 8.71 7.99
CA ALA A 126 20.07 7.52 7.31
C ALA A 126 20.12 7.66 5.78
N LYS A 127 19.77 8.84 5.25
CA LYS A 127 19.87 9.14 3.82
C LYS A 127 21.32 9.00 3.33
N ALA A 128 22.25 9.66 4.01
CA ALA A 128 23.66 9.65 3.64
C ALA A 128 24.25 8.23 3.69
N LEU A 129 23.81 7.41 4.65
CA LEU A 129 24.19 6.01 4.74
C LEU A 129 23.73 5.23 3.50
N ILE A 130 22.44 5.30 3.13
CA ILE A 130 21.92 4.57 1.97
C ILE A 130 22.58 5.05 0.68
N GLU A 131 22.76 6.36 0.52
CA GLU A 131 23.47 6.94 -0.64
C GLU A 131 24.91 6.43 -0.75
N LYS A 132 25.64 6.39 0.38
CA LYS A 132 26.99 5.82 0.44
C LYS A 132 27.01 4.34 0.05
N ILE A 133 26.06 3.55 0.55
CA ILE A 133 25.99 2.11 0.24
C ILE A 133 25.76 1.91 -1.26
N LEU A 134 24.79 2.63 -1.84
CA LEU A 134 24.44 2.49 -3.26
C LEU A 134 25.51 3.01 -4.23
N THR A 135 26.31 3.99 -3.81
CA THR A 135 27.44 4.49 -4.62
C THR A 135 28.69 3.60 -4.51
N THR A 136 28.81 2.80 -3.46
CA THR A 136 30.00 1.96 -3.21
C THR A 136 29.80 0.50 -3.64
N LYS A 137 28.60 -0.05 -3.49
CA LYS A 137 28.32 -1.47 -3.76
C LYS A 137 27.83 -1.67 -5.22
N PRO A 138 28.22 -2.78 -5.87
CA PRO A 138 27.85 -3.03 -7.26
C PRO A 138 26.33 -3.15 -7.44
N GLY A 139 25.82 -2.58 -8.53
CA GLY A 139 24.39 -2.60 -8.87
C GLY A 139 23.56 -1.49 -8.22
N GLY A 140 24.15 -0.69 -7.33
CA GLY A 140 23.47 0.48 -6.78
C GLY A 140 23.35 1.63 -7.79
N ASP A 141 24.27 1.70 -8.75
CA ASP A 141 24.22 2.61 -9.91
C ASP A 141 22.94 2.44 -10.73
N ARG A 142 22.53 1.21 -11.01
CA ARG A 142 21.26 0.91 -11.70
C ARG A 142 20.04 1.44 -10.93
N VAL A 143 20.03 1.29 -9.61
CA VAL A 143 18.93 1.79 -8.76
C VAL A 143 18.87 3.32 -8.82
N MET A 144 20.02 3.97 -8.68
CA MET A 144 20.14 5.43 -8.72
C MET A 144 19.74 6.00 -10.08
N GLU A 145 20.17 5.36 -11.17
CA GLU A 145 19.88 5.79 -12.54
C GLU A 145 18.39 5.63 -12.90
N GLU A 146 17.79 4.49 -12.56
CA GLU A 146 16.38 4.23 -12.84
C GLU A 146 15.49 5.23 -12.11
N TYR A 147 15.75 5.44 -10.83
CA TYR A 147 15.02 6.42 -10.03
C TYR A 147 15.22 7.85 -10.55
N ALA A 148 16.43 8.22 -10.97
CA ALA A 148 16.70 9.53 -11.53
C ALA A 148 15.85 9.81 -12.80
N LYS A 149 15.62 8.77 -13.62
CA LYS A 149 14.86 8.87 -14.87
C LYS A 149 13.34 8.89 -14.65
N THR A 150 12.81 7.99 -13.82
CA THR A 150 11.35 7.75 -13.75
C THR A 150 10.70 8.24 -12.46
N LYS A 151 11.50 8.63 -11.45
CA LYS A 151 11.05 8.87 -10.06
C LYS A 151 10.34 7.66 -9.45
N SER A 152 10.60 6.47 -9.97
CA SER A 152 10.08 5.19 -9.50
C SER A 152 11.14 4.11 -9.71
N ILE A 153 10.90 2.91 -9.17
CA ILE A 153 11.72 1.73 -9.46
C ILE A 153 10.82 0.51 -9.72
N THR A 154 11.19 -0.27 -10.72
CA THR A 154 10.61 -1.57 -11.04
C THR A 154 10.85 -2.57 -9.93
N ASP A 155 10.06 -3.64 -9.88
CA ASP A 155 10.20 -4.68 -8.85
C ASP A 155 11.56 -5.38 -8.90
N SER A 156 12.13 -5.54 -10.11
CA SER A 156 13.49 -6.08 -10.28
C SER A 156 14.52 -5.19 -9.58
N THR A 157 14.45 -3.88 -9.82
CA THR A 157 15.38 -2.89 -9.25
C THR A 157 15.13 -2.69 -7.76
N ARG A 158 13.88 -2.79 -7.28
CA ARG A 158 13.57 -2.83 -5.85
C ARG A 158 14.19 -4.04 -5.16
N ARG A 159 14.07 -5.23 -5.75
CA ARG A 159 14.74 -6.44 -5.21
C ARG A 159 16.26 -6.27 -5.18
N GLN A 160 16.84 -5.63 -6.20
CA GLN A 160 18.26 -5.32 -6.23
C GLN A 160 18.66 -4.36 -5.09
N LEU A 161 17.91 -3.26 -4.91
CA LEU A 161 18.08 -2.33 -3.78
C LEU A 161 18.08 -3.09 -2.44
N ILE A 162 17.04 -3.89 -2.18
CA ILE A 162 16.91 -4.62 -0.91
C ILE A 162 18.04 -5.63 -0.72
N ASN A 163 18.47 -6.32 -1.78
CA ASN A 163 19.59 -7.25 -1.72
C ASN A 163 20.91 -6.56 -1.36
N ILE A 164 21.21 -5.42 -1.97
CA ILE A 164 22.42 -4.64 -1.68
C ILE A 164 22.41 -4.20 -0.21
N LEU A 165 21.29 -3.62 0.23
CA LEU A 165 21.16 -3.10 1.59
C LEU A 165 21.21 -4.19 2.66
N THR A 166 20.52 -5.31 2.43
CA THR A 166 20.55 -6.42 3.39
C THR A 166 21.90 -7.13 3.41
N ALA A 167 22.58 -7.26 2.28
CA ALA A 167 23.94 -7.82 2.24
C ALA A 167 24.90 -6.97 3.06
N GLU A 168 24.89 -5.65 2.87
CA GLU A 168 25.69 -4.72 3.68
C GLU A 168 25.31 -4.84 5.16
N MET A 169 24.01 -4.83 5.47
CA MET A 169 23.53 -4.89 6.85
C MET A 169 23.97 -6.18 7.55
N THR A 170 24.03 -7.30 6.81
CA THR A 170 24.53 -8.58 7.36
C THR A 170 26.05 -8.63 7.49
N GLU A 171 26.79 -7.89 6.66
CA GLU A 171 28.24 -7.76 6.75
C GLU A 171 28.64 -6.94 7.99
N THR A 172 27.86 -5.90 8.33
CA THR A 172 28.15 -5.00 9.45
C THR A 172 27.56 -5.44 10.79
N HIS A 173 26.34 -5.98 10.79
CA HIS A 173 25.59 -6.33 12.01
C HIS A 173 25.33 -7.84 12.18
N GLY A 174 25.86 -8.68 11.28
CA GLY A 174 25.62 -10.12 11.27
C GLY A 174 24.25 -10.51 10.74
N THR A 175 23.92 -11.79 10.78
CA THR A 175 22.70 -12.34 10.17
C THR A 175 21.41 -11.90 10.87
N SER A 176 21.47 -11.33 12.09
CA SER A 176 20.31 -10.82 12.83
C SER A 176 20.49 -9.35 13.24
N PRO A 177 20.38 -8.40 12.28
CA PRO A 177 20.50 -6.99 12.58
C PRO A 177 19.46 -6.49 13.59
N PRO A 178 19.84 -5.58 14.52
CA PRO A 178 18.93 -4.98 15.50
C PRO A 178 17.73 -4.26 14.86
N ARG A 179 16.62 -4.14 15.60
CA ARG A 179 15.40 -3.42 15.17
C ARG A 179 15.71 -1.98 14.76
N SER A 180 16.52 -1.27 15.54
CA SER A 180 16.90 0.13 15.26
C SER A 180 17.62 0.29 13.93
N VAL A 181 18.52 -0.64 13.59
CA VAL A 181 19.24 -0.64 12.31
C VAL A 181 18.28 -0.85 11.14
N LYS A 182 17.36 -1.81 11.26
CA LYS A 182 16.36 -2.08 10.21
C LYS A 182 15.45 -0.86 9.96
N VAL A 183 15.04 -0.16 11.03
CA VAL A 183 14.30 1.11 10.92
C VAL A 183 15.13 2.18 10.24
N MET A 184 16.40 2.35 10.64
CA MET A 184 17.30 3.34 10.05
C MET A 184 17.45 3.13 8.54
N TYR A 185 17.60 1.89 8.07
CA TYR A 185 17.71 1.61 6.64
C TYR A 185 16.40 1.90 5.90
N ALA A 186 15.25 1.52 6.46
CA ALA A 186 13.95 1.82 5.88
C ALA A 186 13.70 3.32 5.76
N GLN A 187 14.01 4.08 6.81
CA GLN A 187 13.96 5.55 6.80
C GLN A 187 14.92 6.15 5.75
N GLY A 188 16.13 5.61 5.64
CA GLY A 188 17.10 6.08 4.66
C GLY A 188 16.65 5.87 3.21
N ILE A 189 15.93 4.77 2.93
CA ILE A 189 15.36 4.50 1.59
C ILE A 189 14.37 5.61 1.21
N VAL A 190 13.38 5.90 2.06
CA VAL A 190 12.37 6.92 1.75
C VAL A 190 12.94 8.34 1.78
N ALA A 191 13.97 8.60 2.61
CA ALA A 191 14.67 9.88 2.62
C ALA A 191 15.52 10.10 1.36
N LEU A 192 16.09 9.04 0.78
CA LEU A 192 16.83 9.10 -0.48
C LEU A 192 15.91 9.08 -1.70
N PHE A 193 14.82 8.33 -1.62
CA PHE A 193 13.84 8.16 -2.69
C PHE A 193 12.41 8.56 -2.23
N PRO A 194 12.11 9.86 -2.07
CA PRO A 194 10.84 10.34 -1.52
C PRO A 194 9.58 9.81 -2.23
N TYR A 195 9.65 9.64 -3.55
CA TYR A 195 8.53 9.10 -4.35
C TYR A 195 8.25 7.61 -4.12
N LEU A 196 9.08 6.91 -3.34
CA LEU A 196 8.86 5.52 -2.94
C LEU A 196 8.31 5.40 -1.51
N GLU A 197 8.02 6.53 -0.86
CA GLU A 197 7.34 6.60 0.43
C GLU A 197 5.89 6.09 0.28
N ASP A 198 5.42 5.32 1.25
CA ASP A 198 4.02 4.90 1.30
C ASP A 198 3.14 6.01 1.91
N PRO A 199 2.29 6.67 1.11
CA PRO A 199 1.44 7.76 1.62
C PRO A 199 0.40 7.27 2.64
N TYR A 200 0.08 5.98 2.67
CA TYR A 200 -0.94 5.39 3.54
C TYR A 200 -0.36 4.93 4.88
N SER A 201 0.93 4.64 4.96
CA SER A 201 1.62 4.32 6.23
C SER A 201 1.80 5.53 7.14
N GLN A 202 2.05 5.28 8.43
CA GLN A 202 2.22 6.33 9.42
C GLN A 202 3.52 7.13 9.21
N ASN A 203 4.61 6.44 8.88
CA ASN A 203 5.95 7.03 8.77
C ASN A 203 6.54 6.97 7.35
N GLY A 204 5.85 6.35 6.40
CA GLY A 204 6.22 6.32 5.00
C GLY A 204 7.14 5.15 4.61
N TYR A 205 7.78 4.47 5.57
CA TYR A 205 8.83 3.47 5.31
C TYR A 205 8.43 2.03 5.65
N GLU A 206 7.21 1.82 6.12
CA GLU A 206 6.74 0.56 6.69
C GLU A 206 6.75 -0.60 5.67
N HIS A 207 6.58 -0.33 4.38
CA HIS A 207 6.76 -1.34 3.33
C HIS A 207 8.18 -1.94 3.29
N TYR A 208 9.19 -1.15 3.68
CA TYR A 208 10.58 -1.61 3.74
C TYR A 208 10.86 -2.31 5.06
N TYR A 209 10.42 -1.72 6.18
CA TYR A 209 10.45 -2.36 7.48
C TYR A 209 9.40 -1.76 8.40
N ASP A 210 8.40 -2.56 8.77
CA ASP A 210 7.46 -2.22 9.83
C ASP A 210 8.00 -2.77 11.16
N PRO A 211 8.34 -1.88 12.11
CA PRO A 211 8.97 -2.29 13.35
C PRO A 211 7.94 -2.77 14.39
N GLU A 212 6.63 -2.58 14.17
CA GLU A 212 5.54 -3.13 15.00
C GLU A 212 5.27 -4.59 14.65
N SER A 213 5.03 -4.89 13.37
CA SER A 213 4.78 -6.28 12.91
C SER A 213 6.05 -7.09 12.65
N GLY A 214 7.21 -6.44 12.52
CA GLY A 214 8.45 -7.10 12.10
C GLY A 214 8.39 -7.62 10.66
N SER A 215 7.65 -6.91 9.80
CA SER A 215 7.43 -7.24 8.39
C SER A 215 8.10 -6.22 7.45
N GLY A 216 7.85 -6.33 6.14
CA GLY A 216 8.47 -5.52 5.10
C GLY A 216 9.59 -6.21 4.33
N TYR A 217 10.03 -5.59 3.23
CA TYR A 217 11.00 -6.19 2.31
C TYR A 217 12.35 -6.53 2.96
N ILE A 218 12.85 -5.66 3.84
CA ILE A 218 14.10 -5.89 4.57
C ILE A 218 13.93 -7.10 5.51
N ALA A 219 12.83 -7.16 6.25
CA ALA A 219 12.56 -8.27 7.16
C ALA A 219 12.43 -9.61 6.42
N TRP A 220 11.67 -9.63 5.32
CA TRP A 220 11.53 -10.83 4.49
C TRP A 220 12.88 -11.30 3.97
N ARG A 221 13.69 -10.38 3.43
CA ARG A 221 14.97 -10.75 2.85
C ARG A 221 15.94 -11.29 3.91
N LEU A 222 16.04 -10.64 5.08
CA LEU A 222 16.86 -11.13 6.20
C LEU A 222 16.43 -12.53 6.66
N LYS A 223 15.12 -12.81 6.76
CA LYS A 223 14.62 -14.16 7.09
C LYS A 223 15.10 -15.22 6.09
N THR A 224 15.10 -14.89 4.79
CA THR A 224 15.61 -15.83 3.76
C THR A 224 17.12 -16.05 3.86
N ILE A 225 17.90 -15.03 4.21
CA ILE A 225 19.36 -15.17 4.42
C ILE A 225 19.63 -16.05 5.64
N GLN A 226 18.92 -15.81 6.75
CA GLN A 226 19.06 -16.61 7.98
C GLN A 226 18.73 -18.09 7.75
N ARG A 227 17.65 -18.40 7.01
CA ARG A 227 17.28 -19.78 6.69
C ARG A 227 18.35 -20.49 5.88
N LYS A 228 18.89 -19.83 4.85
CA LYS A 228 19.98 -20.39 4.03
C LYS A 228 21.25 -20.63 4.83
N ALA A 229 21.62 -19.68 5.70
CA ALA A 229 22.79 -19.84 6.57
C ALA A 229 22.62 -21.02 7.54
N ALA A 230 21.42 -21.28 8.03
CA ALA A 230 21.13 -22.44 8.88
C ALA A 230 21.24 -23.76 8.12
N GLU A 231 20.72 -23.83 6.89
CA GLU A 231 20.82 -24.98 5.99
C GLU A 231 22.29 -25.30 5.63
N GLU A 232 23.12 -24.30 5.38
CA GLU A 232 24.55 -24.46 5.08
C GLU A 232 25.40 -24.90 6.29
N SER A 233 24.88 -24.69 7.50
CA SER A 233 25.54 -25.05 8.76
C SER A 233 25.11 -26.41 9.35
N SER A 234 24.14 -27.09 8.73
CA SER A 234 23.58 -28.38 9.16
C SER A 234 24.17 -29.55 8.37
#